data_AF-A0A931ZKD8-F1
#
_entry.id   AF-A0A931ZKD8-F1
#
_cell.length_a   1.000
_cell.length_b   1.000
_cell.length_c   1.000
_cell.angle_alpha   90.00
_cell.angle_beta   90.00
_cell.angle_gamma   90.00
#
_symmetry.space_group_name_H-M   'P 1'
#
loop_
_entity.id
_entity.type
_entity.pdbx_description
1 polymer ?
#
loop_
_entity_poly.entity_id
_entity_poly.type
_entity_poly.pdbx_seq_one_letter_code
_entity_poly.pdbx_strand_id
1 'polypeptide(L)'
;MAESQSSPEQSTTVMQHTSSSNDRQEIREFSKLTPEGRQTRSETALAVLSARRDTRAADARIAELKSIINSISADSEQRRERIASLQAELDTEREDLAQTEASLVSKIYHLLGQKSQAVDVREHQVKVTEGFTQYHHEEIARNDKQLRESGETLKRFQERKVGLRSAKSLLDDFYTEQAGRFEEYRKDQERRKMISQITDIANVADEYGVYFIHGILPAFAEDVMGGEAMSQRNPLLKWNAGWRQRTAIVVGLQPDISVSAIKPGDTPVNMWSRMGVIINGGNLVNAHPRDASTVVKGIQEQQSAHHDKTFYEMQPEEVGENIRAAIEGRGPKDYNEFVVRDPEIAGFYLCLDADDPERIVYRTPINKYIEGIIGYLTENNIPLYIVHNGAVYEGEPILDSSGKIIIQRVGEPLSPSDIIRRKITIDYSHQETMKQEGLASLNLS
;
A
#
# COMPACT_ATOMS: atom_id res chain seq x y z
N MET A 1 -40.01 -41.20 -16.57
CA MET A 1 -40.45 -39.93 -15.96
C MET A 1 -39.25 -39.01 -15.95
N ALA A 2 -39.31 -37.96 -16.76
CA ALA A 2 -38.25 -37.00 -16.96
C ALA A 2 -38.43 -35.86 -15.95
N GLU A 3 -37.40 -35.58 -15.14
CA GLU A 3 -37.37 -34.38 -14.31
C GLU A 3 -36.27 -33.45 -14.81
N SER A 4 -36.75 -32.28 -15.19
CA SER A 4 -36.04 -31.11 -15.67
C SER A 4 -35.31 -30.46 -14.50
N GLN A 5 -33.99 -30.32 -14.61
CA GLN A 5 -33.20 -29.44 -13.74
C GLN A 5 -32.99 -28.11 -14.48
N SER A 6 -33.66 -27.08 -13.98
CA SER A 6 -33.53 -25.69 -14.38
C SER A 6 -32.29 -25.06 -13.73
N SER A 7 -31.40 -24.50 -14.54
CA SER A 7 -30.26 -23.68 -14.10
C SER A 7 -30.73 -22.36 -13.47
N PRO A 8 -30.12 -21.89 -12.37
CA PRO A 8 -30.37 -20.55 -11.85
C PRO A 8 -29.50 -19.53 -12.58
N GLU A 9 -30.16 -18.55 -13.22
CA GLU A 9 -29.53 -17.35 -13.77
C GLU A 9 -28.88 -16.54 -12.64
N GLN A 10 -27.57 -16.40 -12.69
CA GLN A 10 -26.82 -15.47 -11.85
C GLN A 10 -27.11 -14.04 -12.31
N SER A 11 -27.90 -13.32 -11.51
CA SER A 11 -28.11 -11.88 -11.65
C SER A 11 -26.84 -11.14 -11.21
N THR A 12 -26.02 -10.71 -12.17
CA THR A 12 -24.91 -9.77 -11.95
C THR A 12 -25.48 -8.38 -11.69
N THR A 13 -25.79 -8.11 -10.42
CA THR A 13 -26.06 -6.75 -9.95
C THR A 13 -24.74 -5.97 -9.96
N VAL A 14 -24.56 -5.12 -10.97
CA VAL A 14 -23.47 -4.15 -11.02
C VAL A 14 -23.74 -3.10 -9.93
N MET A 15 -23.13 -3.27 -8.75
CA MET A 15 -23.12 -2.25 -7.72
C MET A 15 -22.35 -1.02 -8.25
N GLN A 16 -23.09 0.02 -8.62
CA GLN A 16 -22.50 1.35 -8.83
C GLN A 16 -22.04 1.89 -7.47
N HIS A 17 -20.77 1.65 -7.13
CA HIS A 17 -20.11 2.33 -6.02
C HIS A 17 -20.04 3.83 -6.32
N THR A 18 -20.97 4.59 -5.73
CA THR A 18 -20.90 6.05 -5.65
C THR A 18 -19.86 6.42 -4.59
N SER A 19 -18.57 6.26 -4.94
CA SER A 19 -17.46 6.68 -4.09
C SER A 19 -17.51 8.19 -3.87
N SER A 20 -17.33 8.60 -2.62
CA SER A 20 -17.29 10.02 -2.25
C SER A 20 -16.11 10.71 -2.94
N SER A 21 -16.14 12.04 -3.10
CA SER A 21 -15.01 12.75 -3.74
C SER A 21 -13.69 12.55 -2.99
N ASN A 22 -13.76 12.28 -1.69
CA ASN A 22 -12.60 12.00 -0.84
C ASN A 22 -11.98 10.64 -1.18
N ASP A 23 -12.79 9.59 -1.32
CA ASP A 23 -12.31 8.24 -1.66
C ASP A 23 -11.52 8.24 -2.98
N ARG A 24 -11.97 9.02 -3.97
CA ARG A 24 -11.27 9.14 -5.25
C ARG A 24 -9.90 9.81 -5.13
N GLN A 25 -9.75 10.76 -4.22
CA GLN A 25 -8.47 11.41 -3.97
C GLN A 25 -7.52 10.45 -3.26
N GLU A 26 -8.01 9.71 -2.27
CA GLU A 26 -7.23 8.72 -1.54
C GLU A 26 -6.76 7.56 -2.42
N ILE A 27 -7.65 6.98 -3.25
CA ILE A 27 -7.30 5.95 -4.23
C ILE A 27 -6.22 6.47 -5.20
N ARG A 28 -6.32 7.74 -5.60
CA ARG A 28 -5.31 8.36 -6.46
C ARG A 28 -3.97 8.51 -5.76
N GLU A 29 -3.92 8.89 -4.48
CA GLU A 29 -2.66 8.95 -3.73
C GLU A 29 -2.09 7.54 -3.49
N PHE A 30 -2.93 6.57 -3.13
CA PHE A 30 -2.56 5.16 -2.98
C PHE A 30 -1.90 4.60 -4.24
N SER A 31 -2.49 4.86 -5.42
CA SER A 31 -1.92 4.40 -6.69
C SER A 31 -0.50 4.91 -6.98
N LYS A 32 -0.03 5.95 -6.26
CA LYS A 32 1.34 6.47 -6.39
C LYS A 32 2.33 5.79 -5.45
N LEU A 33 1.88 5.07 -4.43
CA LEU A 33 2.74 4.44 -3.43
C LEU A 33 3.47 3.21 -4.00
N THR A 34 2.86 2.52 -4.97
CA THR A 34 3.46 1.32 -5.60
C THR A 34 4.14 1.67 -6.94
N PRO A 35 5.29 1.04 -7.28
CA PRO A 35 5.91 1.20 -8.59
C PRO A 35 4.97 0.83 -9.74
N GLU A 36 4.25 -0.29 -9.60
CA GLU A 36 3.26 -0.79 -10.57
C GLU A 36 2.12 0.22 -10.77
N GLY A 37 1.50 0.70 -9.68
CA GLY A 37 0.42 1.68 -9.74
C GLY A 37 0.85 2.98 -10.44
N ARG A 38 2.08 3.44 -10.19
CA ARG A 38 2.65 4.62 -10.88
C ARG A 38 2.79 4.41 -12.37
N GLN A 39 3.31 3.26 -12.78
CA GLN A 39 3.52 2.93 -14.18
C GLN A 39 2.18 2.83 -14.93
N THR A 40 1.27 1.98 -14.45
CA THR A 40 -0.04 1.77 -15.09
C THR A 40 -0.85 3.05 -15.14
N ARG A 41 -0.81 3.87 -14.08
CA ARG A 41 -1.46 5.19 -14.07
C ARG A 41 -0.93 6.12 -15.16
N SER A 42 0.39 6.14 -15.34
CA SER A 42 1.06 6.96 -16.35
C SER A 42 0.65 6.53 -17.76
N GLU A 43 0.68 5.22 -18.03
CA GLU A 43 0.29 4.63 -19.31
C GLU A 43 -1.18 4.92 -19.65
N THR A 44 -2.10 4.68 -18.71
CA THR A 44 -3.53 4.96 -18.89
C THR A 44 -3.79 6.46 -19.08
N ALA A 45 -3.11 7.34 -18.33
CA ALA A 45 -3.24 8.78 -18.50
C ALA A 45 -2.75 9.25 -19.88
N LEU A 46 -1.62 8.70 -20.36
CA LEU A 46 -1.07 8.98 -21.68
C LEU A 46 -2.03 8.53 -22.79
N ALA A 47 -2.62 7.33 -22.68
CA ALA A 47 -3.59 6.82 -23.63
C ALA A 47 -4.83 7.74 -23.74
N VAL A 48 -5.36 8.20 -22.60
CA VAL A 48 -6.49 9.14 -22.55
C VAL A 48 -6.12 10.50 -23.14
N LEU A 49 -4.93 11.02 -22.82
CA LEU A 49 -4.46 12.31 -23.35
C LEU A 49 -4.27 12.26 -24.86
N SER A 50 -3.68 11.18 -25.37
CA SER A 50 -3.53 10.93 -26.80
C SER A 50 -4.89 10.90 -27.50
N ALA A 51 -5.83 10.09 -26.99
CA ALA A 51 -7.17 9.97 -27.55
C ALA A 51 -7.97 11.29 -27.50
N ARG A 52 -7.79 12.11 -26.45
CA ARG A 52 -8.41 13.45 -26.34
C ARG A 52 -7.84 14.44 -27.34
N ARG A 53 -6.53 14.40 -27.58
CA ARG A 53 -5.86 15.26 -28.57
C ARG A 53 -6.41 14.97 -29.97
N ASP A 54 -6.59 13.70 -30.29
CA ASP A 54 -7.08 13.24 -31.60
C ASP A 54 -8.57 13.57 -31.86
N THR A 55 -9.37 13.70 -30.80
CA THR A 55 -10.81 13.98 -30.88
C THR A 55 -11.19 15.45 -30.75
N ARG A 56 -10.45 16.29 -30.02
CA ARG A 56 -10.76 17.72 -29.91
C ARG A 56 -10.75 18.45 -31.26
N ALA A 57 -9.83 18.10 -32.16
CA ALA A 57 -9.80 18.64 -33.52
C ALA A 57 -10.92 18.06 -34.42
N ALA A 58 -11.47 16.91 -34.05
CA ALA A 58 -12.47 16.19 -34.83
C ALA A 58 -13.88 16.77 -34.66
N ASP A 59 -14.27 17.15 -33.44
CA ASP A 59 -15.67 17.49 -33.13
C ASP A 59 -16.21 18.68 -33.93
N ALA A 60 -15.43 19.77 -34.03
CA ALA A 60 -15.81 20.93 -34.84
C ALA A 60 -15.85 20.59 -36.34
N ARG A 61 -14.87 19.81 -36.81
CA ARG A 61 -14.74 19.40 -38.22
C ARG A 61 -15.85 18.44 -38.66
N ILE A 62 -16.35 17.59 -37.77
CA ILE A 62 -17.45 16.65 -38.04
C ILE A 62 -18.75 17.40 -38.34
N ALA A 63 -19.07 18.45 -37.56
CA ALA A 63 -20.27 19.24 -37.77
C ALA A 63 -20.23 19.97 -39.12
N GLU A 64 -19.08 20.57 -39.44
CA GLU A 64 -18.80 21.22 -40.72
C GLU A 64 -18.90 20.24 -41.89
N LEU A 65 -18.24 19.08 -41.81
CA LEU A 65 -18.29 18.05 -42.85
C LEU A 65 -19.69 17.51 -43.10
N LYS A 66 -20.50 17.32 -42.04
CA LYS A 66 -21.91 16.94 -42.20
C LYS A 66 -22.70 17.99 -42.97
N SER A 67 -22.45 19.28 -42.69
CA SER A 67 -23.08 20.38 -43.43
C SER A 67 -22.67 20.39 -44.91
N ILE A 68 -21.37 20.21 -45.19
CA ILE A 68 -20.82 20.16 -46.56
C ILE A 68 -21.39 18.97 -47.33
N ILE A 69 -21.43 17.78 -46.72
CA ILE A 69 -22.01 16.58 -47.35
C ILE A 69 -23.48 16.84 -47.70
N ASN A 70 -24.26 17.40 -46.77
CA ASN A 70 -25.67 17.70 -47.01
C ASN A 70 -25.86 18.72 -48.14
N SER A 71 -25.03 19.78 -48.21
CA SER A 71 -25.15 20.78 -49.27
C SER A 71 -24.75 20.23 -50.65
N ILE A 72 -23.67 19.45 -50.73
CA ILE A 72 -23.22 18.84 -51.99
C ILE A 72 -24.23 17.80 -52.47
N SER A 73 -24.78 16.99 -51.56
CA SER A 73 -25.83 16.02 -51.93
C SER A 73 -27.06 16.70 -52.49
N ALA A 74 -27.52 17.81 -51.88
CA ALA A 74 -28.66 18.57 -52.37
C ALA A 74 -28.39 19.22 -53.75
N ASP A 75 -27.20 19.81 -53.96
CA ASP A 75 -26.80 20.39 -55.25
C ASP A 75 -26.70 19.31 -56.35
N SER A 76 -26.11 18.16 -56.05
CA SER A 76 -26.06 17.03 -56.98
C SER A 76 -27.45 16.53 -57.36
N GLU A 77 -28.39 16.49 -56.43
CA GLU A 77 -29.78 16.06 -56.69
C GLU A 77 -30.49 17.06 -57.63
N GLN A 78 -30.39 18.35 -57.34
CA GLN A 78 -30.95 19.41 -58.19
C GLN A 78 -30.34 19.39 -59.61
N ARG A 79 -29.04 19.12 -59.74
CA ARG A 79 -28.38 19.00 -61.05
C ARG A 79 -28.82 17.75 -61.82
N ARG A 80 -29.08 16.64 -61.15
CA ARG A 80 -29.64 15.42 -61.78
C ARG A 80 -31.02 15.69 -62.34
N GLU A 81 -31.87 16.39 -61.59
CA GLU A 81 -33.18 16.84 -62.07
C GLU A 81 -33.05 17.76 -63.30
N ARG A 82 -32.07 18.69 -63.28
CA ARG A 82 -31.81 19.57 -64.42
C ARG A 82 -31.32 18.82 -65.65
N ILE A 83 -30.45 17.83 -65.50
CA ILE A 83 -30.02 16.95 -66.60
C ILE A 83 -31.22 16.21 -67.19
N ALA A 84 -32.09 15.64 -66.34
CA ALA A 84 -33.28 14.94 -66.82
C ALA A 84 -34.19 15.87 -67.64
N SER A 85 -34.36 17.12 -67.19
CA SER A 85 -35.09 18.15 -67.94
C SER A 85 -34.41 18.51 -69.27
N LEU A 86 -33.09 18.71 -69.27
CA LEU A 86 -32.34 19.05 -70.48
C LEU A 86 -32.33 17.90 -71.48
N GLN A 87 -32.25 16.65 -71.03
CA GLN A 87 -32.34 15.46 -71.89
C GLN A 87 -33.70 15.36 -72.57
N ALA A 88 -34.79 15.62 -71.84
CA ALA A 88 -36.12 15.67 -72.45
C ALA A 88 -36.25 16.79 -73.51
N GLU A 89 -35.65 17.95 -73.26
CA GLU A 89 -35.58 19.07 -74.22
C GLU A 89 -34.76 18.68 -75.46
N LEU A 90 -33.61 18.03 -75.26
CA LEU A 90 -32.71 17.56 -76.32
C LEU A 90 -33.37 16.50 -77.22
N ASP A 91 -34.10 15.56 -76.61
CA ASP A 91 -34.85 14.54 -77.35
C ASP A 91 -35.95 15.17 -78.20
N THR A 92 -36.64 16.19 -77.67
CA THR A 92 -37.65 16.96 -78.41
C THR A 92 -37.02 17.74 -79.57
N GLU A 93 -35.91 18.45 -79.33
CA GLU A 93 -35.21 19.21 -80.38
C GLU A 93 -34.65 18.31 -81.49
N ARG A 94 -34.16 17.11 -81.14
CA ARG A 94 -33.68 16.12 -82.11
C ARG A 94 -34.81 15.55 -82.96
N GLU A 95 -35.96 15.26 -82.36
CA GLU A 95 -37.15 14.79 -83.08
C GLU A 95 -37.65 15.87 -84.06
N ASP A 96 -37.73 17.12 -83.61
CA ASP A 96 -38.09 18.28 -84.44
C ASP A 96 -37.10 18.54 -85.58
N LEU A 97 -35.79 18.40 -85.31
CA LEU A 97 -34.73 18.51 -86.33
C LEU A 97 -34.90 17.43 -87.40
N ALA A 98 -35.04 16.16 -86.98
CA ALA A 98 -35.25 15.03 -87.89
C ALA A 98 -36.50 15.20 -88.76
N GLN A 99 -37.60 15.72 -88.17
CA GLN A 99 -38.83 16.01 -88.91
C GLN A 99 -38.64 17.14 -89.94
N THR A 100 -37.80 18.13 -89.62
CA THR A 100 -37.50 19.28 -90.49
C THR A 100 -36.57 18.91 -91.63
N GLU A 101 -35.57 18.06 -91.37
CA GLU A 101 -34.69 17.47 -92.38
C GLU A 101 -35.46 16.52 -93.32
N ALA A 102 -36.35 15.69 -92.79
CA ALA A 102 -37.24 14.84 -93.60
C ALA A 102 -38.17 15.68 -94.50
N SER A 103 -38.68 16.81 -93.99
CA SER A 103 -39.43 17.79 -94.79
C SER A 103 -38.59 18.48 -95.88
N LEU A 104 -37.27 18.57 -95.71
CA LEU A 104 -36.30 19.17 -96.63
C LEU A 104 -36.06 18.29 -97.86
N VAL A 105 -36.01 16.97 -97.67
CA VAL A 105 -35.90 15.97 -98.75
C VAL A 105 -37.17 15.92 -99.63
N SER A 106 -38.33 16.34 -99.10
CA SER A 106 -39.62 16.29 -99.82
C SER A 106 -39.92 17.49 -100.73
N LYS A 107 -39.19 18.62 -100.67
CA LYS A 107 -39.53 19.85 -101.43
C LYS A 107 -38.32 20.54 -102.03
N ILE A 108 -38.07 20.28 -103.31
CA ILE A 108 -36.99 20.86 -104.12
C ILE A 108 -37.34 22.29 -104.61
N TYR A 109 -36.49 23.25 -104.24
CA TYR A 109 -36.02 24.45 -104.99
C TYR A 109 -36.61 25.89 -104.90
N HIS A 110 -37.42 26.29 -103.92
CA HIS A 110 -37.75 27.74 -103.81
C HIS A 110 -37.73 28.42 -102.43
N LEU A 111 -37.20 27.77 -101.38
CA LEU A 111 -37.09 28.35 -100.02
C LEU A 111 -35.71 28.11 -99.38
N LEU A 112 -34.64 28.07 -100.19
CA LEU A 112 -33.31 27.63 -99.76
C LEU A 112 -32.58 28.59 -98.81
N GLY A 113 -32.97 29.88 -98.72
CA GLY A 113 -32.30 30.85 -97.83
C GLY A 113 -32.84 30.89 -96.38
N GLN A 114 -34.15 30.77 -96.19
CA GLN A 114 -34.77 30.93 -94.86
C GLN A 114 -34.84 29.64 -94.04
N LYS A 115 -34.88 28.47 -94.69
CA LYS A 115 -34.96 27.17 -94.01
C LYS A 115 -33.61 26.55 -93.65
N SER A 116 -32.53 26.87 -94.37
CA SER A 116 -31.17 26.48 -93.96
C SER A 116 -30.77 27.18 -92.66
N GLN A 117 -31.12 28.46 -92.50
CA GLN A 117 -30.94 29.17 -91.23
C GLN A 117 -31.69 28.51 -90.06
N ALA A 118 -32.87 27.94 -90.29
CA ALA A 118 -33.63 27.26 -89.24
C ALA A 118 -32.99 25.93 -88.81
N VAL A 119 -32.39 25.19 -89.75
CA VAL A 119 -31.60 23.99 -89.44
C VAL A 119 -30.31 24.37 -88.71
N ASP A 120 -29.57 25.38 -89.17
CA ASP A 120 -28.35 25.86 -88.51
C ASP A 120 -28.60 26.36 -87.07
N VAL A 121 -29.71 27.09 -86.85
CA VAL A 121 -30.11 27.56 -85.51
C VAL A 121 -30.45 26.40 -84.59
N ARG A 122 -31.14 25.36 -85.10
CA ARG A 122 -31.50 24.18 -84.31
C ARG A 122 -30.31 23.26 -84.03
N GLU A 123 -29.42 23.06 -85.00
CA GLU A 123 -28.14 22.37 -84.75
C GLU A 123 -27.32 23.13 -83.70
N HIS A 124 -27.35 24.46 -83.72
CA HIS A 124 -26.70 25.27 -82.70
C HIS A 124 -27.36 25.09 -81.32
N GLN A 125 -28.70 25.06 -81.24
CA GLN A 125 -29.42 24.77 -79.99
C GLN A 125 -29.09 23.39 -79.43
N VAL A 126 -29.14 22.34 -80.25
CA VAL A 126 -28.75 20.97 -79.84
C VAL A 126 -27.33 20.95 -79.29
N LYS A 127 -26.35 21.58 -79.98
CA LYS A 127 -24.97 21.66 -79.49
C LYS A 127 -24.84 22.43 -78.17
N VAL A 128 -25.61 23.49 -77.98
CA VAL A 128 -25.62 24.27 -76.74
C VAL A 128 -26.21 23.42 -75.60
N THR A 129 -27.34 22.75 -75.82
CA THR A 129 -28.01 21.89 -74.83
C THR A 129 -27.15 20.66 -74.48
N GLU A 130 -26.45 20.07 -75.46
CA GLU A 130 -25.45 19.01 -75.25
C GLU A 130 -24.28 19.51 -74.39
N GLY A 131 -23.76 20.71 -74.69
CA GLY A 131 -22.70 21.35 -73.90
C GLY A 131 -23.11 21.60 -72.45
N PHE A 132 -24.33 22.07 -72.21
CA PHE A 132 -24.87 22.24 -70.84
C PHE A 132 -25.05 20.91 -70.12
N THR A 133 -25.56 19.88 -70.82
CA THR A 133 -25.74 18.53 -70.25
C THR A 133 -24.39 17.92 -69.85
N GLN A 134 -23.37 18.08 -70.70
CA GLN A 134 -22.01 17.63 -70.41
C GLN A 134 -21.39 18.38 -69.23
N TYR A 135 -21.57 19.71 -69.16
CA TYR A 135 -21.14 20.52 -68.01
C TYR A 135 -21.74 20.02 -66.69
N HIS A 136 -23.05 19.74 -66.66
CA HIS A 136 -23.70 19.22 -65.45
C HIS A 136 -23.24 17.80 -65.08
N HIS A 137 -22.94 16.94 -66.06
CA HIS A 137 -22.35 15.62 -65.80
C HIS A 137 -20.97 15.71 -65.15
N GLU A 138 -20.11 16.61 -65.64
CA GLU A 138 -18.78 16.83 -65.07
C GLU A 138 -18.86 17.38 -63.64
N GLU A 139 -19.79 18.29 -63.36
CA GLU A 139 -20.03 18.81 -62.01
C GLU A 139 -20.56 17.75 -61.05
N ILE A 140 -21.49 16.88 -61.48
CA ILE A 140 -21.93 15.74 -60.64
C ILE A 140 -20.76 14.80 -60.34
N ALA A 141 -19.91 14.50 -61.33
CA ALA A 141 -18.73 13.66 -61.12
C ALA A 141 -17.74 14.30 -60.12
N ARG A 142 -17.58 15.62 -60.13
CA ARG A 142 -16.78 16.36 -59.13
C ARG A 142 -17.42 16.29 -57.75
N ASN A 143 -18.72 16.52 -57.65
CA ASN A 143 -19.47 16.44 -56.39
C ASN A 143 -19.42 15.04 -55.78
N ASP A 144 -19.60 13.99 -56.60
CA ASP A 144 -19.54 12.59 -56.15
C ASP A 144 -18.14 12.24 -55.63
N LYS A 145 -17.08 12.76 -56.25
CA LYS A 145 -15.71 12.63 -55.75
C LYS A 145 -15.54 13.32 -54.39
N GLN A 146 -16.00 14.57 -54.26
CA GLN A 146 -15.93 15.31 -52.99
C GLN A 146 -16.75 14.66 -51.87
N LEU A 147 -17.92 14.08 -52.20
CA LEU A 147 -18.74 13.31 -51.26
C LEU A 147 -18.01 12.08 -50.73
N ARG A 148 -17.32 11.32 -51.59
CA ARG A 148 -16.49 10.19 -51.16
C ARG A 148 -15.38 10.63 -50.21
N GLU A 149 -14.60 11.63 -50.59
CA GLU A 149 -13.48 12.14 -49.77
C GLU A 149 -13.97 12.67 -48.41
N SER A 150 -15.10 13.39 -48.40
CA SER A 150 -15.72 13.90 -47.17
C SER A 150 -16.28 12.78 -46.30
N GLY A 151 -16.89 11.75 -46.91
CA GLY A 151 -17.42 10.57 -46.23
C GLY A 151 -16.32 9.71 -45.58
N GLU A 152 -15.21 9.48 -46.28
CA GLU A 152 -14.04 8.79 -45.71
C GLU A 152 -13.45 9.55 -44.52
N THR A 153 -13.35 10.88 -44.65
CA THR A 153 -12.87 11.74 -43.57
C THR A 153 -13.78 11.68 -42.35
N LEU A 154 -15.10 11.72 -42.55
CA LEU A 154 -16.10 11.58 -41.49
C LEU A 154 -15.99 10.21 -40.78
N LYS A 155 -15.79 9.12 -41.54
CA LYS A 155 -15.61 7.77 -40.97
C LYS A 155 -14.38 7.69 -40.07
N ARG A 156 -13.22 8.22 -40.50
CA ARG A 156 -12.01 8.28 -39.69
C ARG A 156 -12.23 9.06 -38.39
N PHE A 157 -12.99 10.15 -38.43
CA PHE A 157 -13.33 10.91 -37.23
C PHE A 157 -14.26 10.15 -36.27
N GLN A 158 -15.20 9.36 -36.79
CA GLN A 158 -16.06 8.50 -35.96
C GLN A 158 -15.24 7.38 -35.27
N GLU A 159 -14.31 6.75 -35.98
CA GLU A 159 -13.40 5.74 -35.41
C GLU A 159 -12.57 6.32 -34.25
N ARG A 160 -12.08 7.56 -34.38
CA ARG A 160 -11.38 8.26 -33.28
C ARG A 160 -12.25 8.48 -32.04
N LYS A 161 -13.57 8.74 -32.21
CA LYS A 161 -14.50 8.86 -31.07
C LYS A 161 -14.68 7.53 -30.32
N VAL A 162 -14.70 6.42 -31.05
CA VAL A 162 -14.72 5.08 -30.45
C VAL A 162 -13.43 4.86 -29.65
N GLY A 163 -12.28 5.25 -30.21
CA GLY A 163 -10.99 5.24 -29.50
C GLY A 163 -11.00 6.02 -28.19
N LEU A 164 -11.60 7.22 -28.16
CA LEU A 164 -11.75 8.01 -26.92
C LEU A 164 -12.64 7.33 -25.89
N ARG A 165 -13.74 6.67 -26.30
CA ARG A 165 -14.59 5.91 -25.37
C ARG A 165 -13.83 4.73 -24.77
N SER A 166 -13.10 3.99 -25.60
CA SER A 166 -12.24 2.89 -25.14
C SER A 166 -11.17 3.38 -24.16
N ALA A 167 -10.47 4.48 -24.48
CA ALA A 167 -9.47 5.06 -23.58
C ALA A 167 -10.07 5.55 -22.24
N LYS A 168 -11.30 6.08 -22.25
CA LYS A 168 -12.03 6.41 -21.01
C LYS A 168 -12.37 5.16 -20.20
N SER A 169 -12.81 4.09 -20.84
CA SER A 169 -13.05 2.80 -20.18
C SER A 169 -11.79 2.31 -19.46
N LEU A 170 -10.62 2.36 -20.11
CA LEU A 170 -9.34 1.98 -19.48
C LEU A 170 -9.05 2.76 -18.20
N LEU A 171 -9.44 4.04 -18.15
CA LEU A 171 -9.29 4.87 -16.95
C LEU A 171 -10.25 4.45 -15.84
N ASP A 172 -11.50 4.13 -16.19
CA ASP A 172 -12.51 3.67 -15.24
C ASP A 172 -12.16 2.28 -14.68
N ASP A 173 -11.69 1.37 -15.54
CA ASP A 173 -11.22 0.04 -15.16
C ASP A 173 -10.01 0.14 -14.20
N PHE A 174 -9.05 1.00 -14.52
CA PHE A 174 -7.90 1.26 -13.66
C PHE A 174 -8.34 1.73 -12.26
N TYR A 175 -9.22 2.74 -12.16
CA TYR A 175 -9.65 3.22 -10.85
C TYR A 175 -10.54 2.24 -10.09
N THR A 176 -11.27 1.37 -10.79
CA THR A 176 -12.04 0.29 -10.17
C THR A 176 -11.10 -0.74 -9.54
N GLU A 177 -10.05 -1.15 -10.25
CA GLU A 177 -9.04 -2.05 -9.71
C GLU A 177 -8.29 -1.43 -8.52
N GLN A 178 -7.87 -0.17 -8.64
CA GLN A 178 -7.19 0.53 -7.55
C GLN A 178 -8.09 0.72 -6.33
N ALA A 179 -9.40 0.89 -6.50
CA ALA A 179 -10.35 0.96 -5.39
C ALA A 179 -10.39 -0.35 -4.60
N GLY A 180 -10.40 -1.50 -5.27
CA GLY A 180 -10.34 -2.82 -4.62
C GLY A 180 -9.05 -3.00 -3.80
N ARG A 181 -7.90 -2.71 -4.42
CA ARG A 181 -6.59 -2.79 -3.73
C ARG A 181 -6.49 -1.80 -2.55
N PHE A 182 -7.08 -0.61 -2.68
CA PHE A 182 -7.09 0.39 -1.62
C PHE A 182 -7.93 -0.06 -0.42
N GLU A 183 -9.07 -0.71 -0.65
CA GLU A 183 -9.89 -1.26 0.44
C GLU A 183 -9.14 -2.36 1.22
N GLU A 184 -8.44 -3.26 0.51
CA GLU A 184 -7.58 -4.27 1.14
C GLU A 184 -6.45 -3.63 1.94
N TYR A 185 -5.79 -2.61 1.39
CA TYR A 185 -4.76 -1.85 2.08
C TYR A 185 -5.31 -1.18 3.36
N ARG A 186 -6.48 -0.55 3.29
CA ARG A 186 -7.11 0.09 4.45
C ARG A 186 -7.42 -0.93 5.55
N LYS A 187 -7.99 -2.09 5.18
CA LYS A 187 -8.25 -3.19 6.12
C LYS A 187 -6.95 -3.69 6.77
N ASP A 188 -5.86 -3.84 6.01
CA ASP A 188 -4.57 -4.23 6.58
C ASP A 188 -4.00 -3.16 7.52
N GLN A 189 -4.13 -1.87 7.19
CA GLN A 189 -3.72 -0.77 8.07
C GLN A 189 -4.52 -0.75 9.38
N GLU A 190 -5.85 -0.90 9.32
CA GLU A 190 -6.71 -1.00 10.50
C GLU A 190 -6.35 -2.21 11.36
N ARG A 191 -6.13 -3.38 10.72
CA ARG A 191 -5.69 -4.60 11.41
C ARG A 191 -4.36 -4.40 12.13
N ARG A 192 -3.35 -3.81 11.46
CA ARG A 192 -2.04 -3.51 12.07
C ARG A 192 -2.17 -2.54 13.24
N LYS A 193 -3.03 -1.54 13.12
CA LYS A 193 -3.30 -0.59 14.20
C LYS A 193 -3.93 -1.29 15.41
N MET A 194 -4.90 -2.17 15.20
CA MET A 194 -5.49 -2.98 16.28
C MET A 194 -4.45 -3.89 16.93
N ILE A 195 -3.65 -4.59 16.14
CA ILE A 195 -2.56 -5.44 16.65
C ILE A 195 -1.60 -4.62 17.50
N SER A 196 -1.12 -3.47 17.01
CA SER A 196 -0.23 -2.61 17.79
C SER A 196 -0.84 -2.13 19.10
N GLN A 197 -2.15 -1.89 19.16
CA GLN A 197 -2.82 -1.54 20.42
C GLN A 197 -2.85 -2.72 21.41
N ILE A 198 -3.07 -3.94 20.91
CA ILE A 198 -3.10 -5.17 21.71
C ILE A 198 -1.69 -5.57 22.18
N THR A 199 -0.66 -5.29 21.38
CA THR A 199 0.71 -5.72 21.65
C THR A 199 1.56 -4.66 22.37
N ASP A 200 1.05 -3.45 22.56
CA ASP A 200 1.74 -2.41 23.29
C ASP A 200 2.02 -2.86 24.74
N ILE A 201 3.29 -2.82 25.15
CA ILE A 201 3.74 -3.26 26.48
C ILE A 201 2.98 -2.56 27.60
N ALA A 202 2.69 -1.27 27.46
CA ALA A 202 1.99 -0.51 28.48
C ALA A 202 0.55 -1.02 28.66
N ASN A 203 -0.15 -1.30 27.56
CA ASN A 203 -1.51 -1.80 27.61
C ASN A 203 -1.55 -3.20 28.21
N VAL A 204 -0.66 -4.11 27.78
CA VAL A 204 -0.61 -5.48 28.29
C VAL A 204 -0.22 -5.52 29.77
N ALA A 205 0.76 -4.72 30.18
CA ALA A 205 1.19 -4.67 31.58
C ALA A 205 0.09 -4.16 32.52
N ASP A 206 -0.70 -3.17 32.08
CA ASP A 206 -1.84 -2.64 32.82
C ASP A 206 -3.01 -3.63 32.86
N GLU A 207 -3.37 -4.22 31.71
CA GLU A 207 -4.49 -5.17 31.58
C GLU A 207 -4.29 -6.42 32.47
N TYR A 208 -3.09 -7.00 32.44
CA TYR A 208 -2.80 -8.25 33.16
C TYR A 208 -2.15 -8.04 34.53
N GLY A 209 -1.85 -6.79 34.91
CA GLY A 209 -1.20 -6.48 36.19
C GLY A 209 0.20 -7.09 36.30
N VAL A 210 0.98 -7.06 35.22
CA VAL A 210 2.31 -7.68 35.12
C VAL A 210 3.41 -6.67 34.82
N TYR A 211 4.66 -7.01 35.15
CA TYR A 211 5.87 -6.29 34.74
C TYR A 211 6.63 -7.12 33.72
N PHE A 212 7.15 -6.50 32.67
CA PHE A 212 8.05 -7.15 31.72
C PHE A 212 9.50 -6.95 32.13
N ILE A 213 10.26 -8.04 32.26
CA ILE A 213 11.66 -8.02 32.68
C ILE A 213 12.55 -8.78 31.70
N HIS A 214 13.71 -8.21 31.38
CA HIS A 214 14.78 -8.90 30.67
C HIS A 214 15.89 -9.27 31.64
N GLY A 215 16.14 -10.58 31.81
CA GLY A 215 17.15 -11.09 32.72
C GLY A 215 18.58 -10.94 32.19
N ILE A 216 19.45 -10.28 32.97
CA ILE A 216 20.89 -10.14 32.69
C ILE A 216 21.66 -11.00 33.68
N LEU A 217 22.55 -11.87 33.21
CA LEU A 217 23.40 -12.66 34.10
C LEU A 217 24.60 -11.82 34.59
N PRO A 218 24.97 -11.93 35.88
CA PRO A 218 26.08 -11.16 36.48
C PRO A 218 27.44 -11.49 35.84
N ALA A 219 27.66 -12.76 35.51
CA ALA A 219 28.78 -13.25 34.71
C ALA A 219 28.28 -14.42 33.84
N PHE A 220 28.91 -14.64 32.68
CA PHE A 220 28.73 -15.91 31.98
C PHE A 220 29.34 -17.00 32.88
N ALA A 221 28.51 -17.90 33.39
CA ALA A 221 29.03 -19.01 34.17
C ALA A 221 29.69 -19.98 33.19
N GLU A 222 31.00 -20.13 33.31
CA GLU A 222 31.80 -21.07 32.49
C GLU A 222 31.23 -22.49 32.51
N ASP A 223 30.55 -22.85 33.61
CA ASP A 223 30.08 -24.21 33.89
C ASP A 223 28.60 -24.47 33.55
N VAL A 224 27.78 -23.45 33.24
CA VAL A 224 26.32 -23.63 33.26
C VAL A 224 25.72 -23.90 31.86
N MET A 225 26.35 -23.46 30.77
CA MET A 225 25.73 -23.55 29.42
C MET A 225 26.75 -23.57 28.26
N GLY A 226 27.64 -24.57 28.16
CA GLY A 226 28.36 -24.92 26.91
C GLY A 226 28.89 -23.73 26.08
N GLY A 227 29.66 -22.85 26.72
CA GLY A 227 29.75 -21.44 26.37
C GLY A 227 30.08 -20.99 24.98
N GLU A 228 30.98 -21.71 24.35
CA GLU A 228 31.42 -21.41 22.99
C GLU A 228 30.25 -21.57 22.01
N ALA A 229 29.39 -22.56 22.20
CA ALA A 229 28.25 -22.84 21.34
C ALA A 229 27.14 -21.78 21.41
N MET A 230 26.97 -21.10 22.55
CA MET A 230 25.99 -19.99 22.66
C MET A 230 26.51 -18.69 22.05
N SER A 231 27.81 -18.39 22.21
CA SER A 231 28.42 -17.21 21.61
C SER A 231 28.45 -17.25 20.08
N GLN A 232 28.52 -18.44 19.47
CA GLN A 232 28.39 -18.62 18.02
C GLN A 232 26.95 -18.40 17.51
N ARG A 233 25.94 -18.52 18.40
CA ARG A 233 24.52 -18.42 18.03
C ARG A 233 23.96 -17.00 18.19
N ASN A 234 24.48 -16.22 19.15
CA ASN A 234 24.08 -14.84 19.44
C ASN A 234 25.20 -13.82 19.11
N PRO A 235 25.19 -13.20 17.91
CA PRO A 235 26.19 -12.21 17.51
C PRO A 235 26.22 -10.95 18.38
N LEU A 236 25.18 -10.65 19.16
CA LEU A 236 25.16 -9.48 20.03
C LEU A 236 25.77 -9.74 21.41
N LEU A 237 26.02 -11.00 21.80
CA LEU A 237 26.54 -11.35 23.12
C LEU A 237 27.74 -12.30 23.03
N LYS A 238 28.94 -11.76 23.25
CA LYS A 238 30.16 -12.56 23.40
C LYS A 238 30.17 -13.35 24.70
N TRP A 239 30.87 -14.48 24.68
CA TRP A 239 31.04 -15.39 25.81
C TRP A 239 31.57 -14.73 27.09
N ASN A 240 32.37 -13.66 26.99
CA ASN A 240 32.93 -12.94 28.14
C ASN A 240 32.20 -11.63 28.48
N ALA A 241 31.06 -11.33 27.85
CA ALA A 241 30.30 -10.12 28.16
C ALA A 241 29.70 -10.22 29.57
N GLY A 242 30.18 -9.35 30.47
CA GLY A 242 29.67 -9.19 31.82
C GLY A 242 28.38 -8.37 31.87
N TRP A 243 27.83 -8.20 33.07
CA TRP A 243 26.58 -7.47 33.27
C TRP A 243 26.62 -6.03 32.76
N ARG A 244 27.76 -5.34 32.88
CA ARG A 244 27.90 -3.94 32.44
C ARG A 244 27.74 -3.84 30.92
N GLN A 245 28.47 -4.66 30.15
CA GLN A 245 28.35 -4.66 28.69
C GLN A 245 26.93 -5.03 28.24
N ARG A 246 26.31 -6.01 28.88
CA ARG A 246 24.93 -6.42 28.57
C ARG A 246 23.92 -5.31 28.82
N THR A 247 24.08 -4.60 29.93
CA THR A 247 23.22 -3.45 30.26
C THR A 247 23.41 -2.34 29.23
N ALA A 248 24.66 -2.03 28.87
CA ALA A 248 24.97 -1.04 27.83
C ALA A 248 24.38 -1.42 26.46
N ILE A 249 24.39 -2.70 26.08
CA ILE A 249 23.75 -3.18 24.85
C ILE A 249 22.24 -2.95 24.90
N VAL A 250 21.58 -3.39 25.97
CA VAL A 250 20.10 -3.30 26.07
C VAL A 250 19.66 -1.83 26.11
N VAL A 251 20.35 -0.99 26.87
CA VAL A 251 20.03 0.44 27.02
C VAL A 251 20.45 1.28 25.82
N GLY A 252 21.64 1.05 25.28
CA GLY A 252 22.24 1.88 24.24
C GLY A 252 21.89 1.46 22.81
N LEU A 253 21.72 0.16 22.55
CA LEU A 253 21.37 -0.36 21.22
C LEU A 253 19.88 -0.65 21.05
N GLN A 254 19.14 -0.81 22.16
CA GLN A 254 17.70 -1.12 22.17
C GLN A 254 17.33 -2.23 21.18
N PRO A 255 18.00 -3.41 21.25
CA PRO A 255 17.70 -4.48 20.32
C PRO A 255 16.31 -5.04 20.57
N ASP A 256 15.76 -5.79 19.61
CA ASP A 256 14.62 -6.67 19.91
C ASP A 256 15.09 -7.64 21.01
N ILE A 257 14.37 -7.71 22.14
CA ILE A 257 14.77 -8.48 23.33
C ILE A 257 13.68 -9.44 23.79
N SER A 258 14.12 -10.55 24.37
CA SER A 258 13.24 -11.53 25.00
C SER A 258 13.03 -11.18 26.47
N VAL A 259 11.79 -11.17 26.93
CA VAL A 259 11.40 -10.77 28.29
C VAL A 259 10.52 -11.83 28.92
N SER A 260 10.48 -11.86 30.25
CA SER A 260 9.48 -12.60 31.01
C SER A 260 8.51 -11.62 31.65
N ALA A 261 7.25 -12.01 31.79
CA ALA A 261 6.29 -11.25 32.59
C ALA A 261 6.37 -11.70 34.05
N ILE A 262 6.32 -10.80 35.02
CA ILE A 262 6.23 -11.14 36.45
C ILE A 262 5.05 -10.44 37.10
N LYS A 263 4.48 -11.02 38.15
CA LYS A 263 3.36 -10.46 38.92
C LYS A 263 3.50 -10.78 40.41
N PRO A 264 2.78 -10.05 41.29
CA PRO A 264 2.77 -10.36 42.72
C PRO A 264 2.47 -11.85 42.99
N GLY A 265 3.30 -12.47 43.83
CA GLY A 265 3.27 -13.90 44.13
C GLY A 265 4.27 -14.74 43.32
N ASP A 266 4.85 -14.19 42.25
CA ASP A 266 5.92 -14.86 41.52
C ASP A 266 7.21 -14.93 42.35
N THR A 267 8.02 -15.95 42.07
CA THR A 267 9.28 -16.20 42.78
C THR A 267 10.45 -16.20 41.79
N PRO A 268 11.73 -16.28 42.24
CA PRO A 268 12.87 -16.27 41.33
C PRO A 268 12.86 -17.32 40.22
N VAL A 269 12.13 -18.43 40.38
CA VAL A 269 12.01 -19.47 39.34
C VAL A 269 11.20 -19.02 38.12
N ASN A 270 10.36 -18.00 38.28
CA ASN A 270 9.56 -17.41 37.20
C ASN A 270 10.34 -16.34 36.42
N MET A 271 11.63 -16.17 36.74
CA MET A 271 12.52 -15.18 36.14
C MET A 271 13.73 -15.91 35.55
N TRP A 272 14.14 -15.50 34.35
CA TRP A 272 15.37 -16.04 33.76
C TRP A 272 16.64 -15.69 34.56
N SER A 273 16.68 -14.47 35.11
CA SER A 273 17.77 -14.00 35.97
C SER A 273 17.25 -13.19 37.15
N ARG A 274 18.02 -13.20 38.24
CA ARG A 274 17.74 -12.42 39.46
C ARG A 274 18.12 -10.95 39.33
N MET A 275 18.68 -10.52 38.21
CA MET A 275 18.96 -9.11 37.93
C MET A 275 18.74 -8.85 36.45
N GLY A 276 18.51 -7.60 36.08
CA GLY A 276 18.28 -7.24 34.69
C GLY A 276 17.60 -5.89 34.57
N VAL A 277 16.84 -5.70 33.49
CA VAL A 277 16.12 -4.46 33.23
C VAL A 277 14.60 -4.68 33.22
N ILE A 278 13.85 -3.69 33.66
CA ILE A 278 12.40 -3.63 33.54
C ILE A 278 12.05 -2.86 32.27
N ILE A 279 11.13 -3.39 31.48
CA ILE A 279 10.67 -2.82 30.21
C ILE A 279 9.31 -2.12 30.43
N ASN A 280 9.17 -0.90 29.95
CA ASN A 280 7.94 -0.10 30.04
C ASN A 280 7.34 0.32 28.69
N GLY A 281 8.00 0.00 27.58
CA GLY A 281 7.51 0.34 26.25
C GLY A 281 8.04 -0.58 25.17
N GLY A 282 7.53 -0.41 23.97
CA GLY A 282 7.74 -1.29 22.83
C GLY A 282 6.50 -2.12 22.51
N ASN A 283 6.61 -2.98 21.50
CA ASN A 283 5.52 -3.83 21.04
C ASN A 283 5.91 -5.30 21.13
N LEU A 284 5.02 -6.13 21.68
CA LEU A 284 5.14 -7.57 21.61
C LEU A 284 5.06 -8.03 20.15
N VAL A 285 5.98 -8.90 19.73
CA VAL A 285 5.96 -9.53 18.40
C VAL A 285 5.69 -11.02 18.46
N ASN A 286 5.91 -11.64 19.62
CA ASN A 286 5.60 -13.04 19.92
C ASN A 286 5.42 -13.24 21.44
N ALA A 287 4.70 -14.30 21.83
CA ALA A 287 4.45 -14.67 23.22
C ALA A 287 4.36 -16.19 23.38
N HIS A 288 5.06 -16.72 24.38
CA HIS A 288 5.13 -18.15 24.69
C HIS A 288 4.94 -18.40 26.18
N PRO A 289 4.13 -19.40 26.58
CA PRO A 289 3.94 -19.75 27.99
C PRO A 289 5.18 -20.37 28.65
N ARG A 290 6.25 -20.62 27.88
CA ARG A 290 7.51 -21.24 28.27
C ARG A 290 8.67 -20.61 27.49
N ASP A 291 9.89 -21.02 27.80
CA ASP A 291 11.10 -20.73 27.00
C ASP A 291 10.89 -21.14 25.53
N ALA A 292 11.05 -20.17 24.62
CA ALA A 292 10.92 -20.36 23.18
C ALA A 292 12.29 -20.44 22.47
N SER A 293 13.36 -20.48 23.25
CA SER A 293 14.75 -20.55 22.82
C SER A 293 15.08 -19.51 21.75
N THR A 294 14.56 -18.28 21.91
CA THR A 294 14.82 -17.20 20.97
C THR A 294 16.28 -16.76 21.05
N VAL A 295 16.84 -16.50 19.87
CA VAL A 295 18.22 -16.08 19.71
C VAL A 295 18.27 -14.83 18.86
N VAL A 296 18.87 -13.78 19.39
CA VAL A 296 19.12 -12.55 18.65
C VAL A 296 20.10 -12.83 17.50
N LYS A 297 19.82 -12.32 16.30
CA LYS A 297 20.63 -12.45 15.07
C LYS A 297 21.19 -11.11 14.57
N GLY A 298 20.55 -10.02 14.95
CA GLY A 298 20.96 -8.66 14.68
C GLY A 298 20.28 -7.72 15.67
N ILE A 299 20.49 -6.41 15.54
CA ILE A 299 19.89 -5.43 16.48
C ILE A 299 18.37 -5.56 16.49
N GLN A 300 17.72 -5.64 15.33
CA GLN A 300 16.26 -5.77 15.20
C GLN A 300 15.86 -7.10 14.54
N GLU A 301 16.68 -8.14 14.73
CA GLU A 301 16.44 -9.45 14.11
C GLU A 301 16.63 -10.54 15.15
N GLN A 302 15.61 -11.39 15.30
CA GLN A 302 15.65 -12.57 16.14
C GLN A 302 15.22 -13.82 15.36
N GLN A 303 15.77 -14.96 15.77
CA GLN A 303 15.33 -16.28 15.33
C GLN A 303 14.76 -17.04 16.53
N SER A 304 13.50 -17.46 16.45
CA SER A 304 12.96 -18.47 17.36
C SER A 304 13.25 -19.87 16.84
N ALA A 305 13.48 -20.83 17.74
CA ALA A 305 13.55 -22.24 17.39
C ALA A 305 12.20 -22.79 16.93
N HIS A 306 11.12 -22.16 17.37
CA HIS A 306 9.76 -22.42 16.93
C HIS A 306 9.45 -21.47 15.77
N HIS A 307 9.23 -22.01 14.57
CA HIS A 307 8.86 -21.24 13.36
C HIS A 307 7.43 -20.70 13.46
N ASP A 308 7.12 -19.99 14.54
CA ASP A 308 5.80 -19.46 14.79
C ASP A 308 5.61 -18.17 14.00
N LYS A 309 4.38 -17.98 13.52
CA LYS A 309 3.96 -16.74 12.87
C LYS A 309 4.23 -15.57 13.82
N THR A 310 4.64 -14.44 13.26
CA THR A 310 4.70 -13.21 14.06
C THR A 310 3.29 -12.68 14.29
N PHE A 311 3.06 -11.89 15.35
CA PHE A 311 1.73 -11.29 15.59
C PHE A 311 1.21 -10.47 14.41
N TYR A 312 2.09 -9.88 13.59
CA TYR A 312 1.71 -9.15 12.38
C TYR A 312 1.09 -10.02 11.28
N GLU A 313 1.24 -11.34 11.36
CA GLU A 313 0.69 -12.33 10.42
C GLU A 313 -0.59 -13.00 10.96
N MET A 314 -1.00 -12.68 12.18
CA MET A 314 -2.17 -13.23 12.86
C MET A 314 -3.38 -12.27 12.79
N GLN A 315 -4.56 -12.80 13.11
CA GLN A 315 -5.73 -11.96 13.39
C GLN A 315 -5.63 -11.33 14.78
N PRO A 316 -6.18 -10.13 15.02
CA PRO A 316 -6.12 -9.45 16.32
C PRO A 316 -6.59 -10.32 17.49
N GLU A 317 -7.65 -11.11 17.29
CA GLU A 317 -8.19 -12.01 18.30
C GLU A 317 -7.18 -13.10 18.68
N GLU A 318 -6.52 -13.70 17.68
CA GLU A 318 -5.48 -14.72 17.89
C GLU A 318 -4.27 -14.15 18.65
N VAL A 319 -3.90 -12.89 18.39
CA VAL A 319 -2.82 -12.20 19.11
C VAL A 319 -3.17 -12.05 20.60
N GLY A 320 -4.38 -11.57 20.90
CA GLY A 320 -4.86 -11.44 22.28
C GLY A 320 -4.90 -12.77 23.02
N GLU A 321 -5.37 -13.84 22.36
CA GLU A 321 -5.35 -15.20 22.94
C GLU A 321 -3.93 -15.70 23.24
N ASN A 322 -2.96 -15.48 22.35
CA ASN A 322 -1.57 -15.89 22.56
C ASN A 322 -0.92 -15.16 23.75
N ILE A 323 -1.14 -13.84 23.86
CA ILE A 323 -0.62 -13.06 25.00
C ILE A 323 -1.21 -13.58 26.30
N ARG A 324 -2.53 -13.77 26.36
CA ARG A 324 -3.20 -14.31 27.54
C ARG A 324 -2.69 -15.70 27.89
N ALA A 325 -2.60 -16.59 26.92
CA ALA A 325 -2.10 -17.95 27.12
C ALA A 325 -0.65 -17.95 27.64
N ALA A 326 0.19 -17.04 27.17
CA ALA A 326 1.56 -16.91 27.66
C ALA A 326 1.64 -16.41 29.11
N ILE A 327 0.74 -15.52 29.53
CA ILE A 327 0.71 -14.98 30.90
C ILE A 327 0.04 -15.96 31.88
N GLU A 328 -1.14 -16.45 31.53
CA GLU A 328 -1.99 -17.26 32.42
C GLU A 328 -1.69 -18.76 32.35
N GLY A 329 -1.25 -19.24 31.19
CA GLY A 329 -0.89 -20.64 30.95
C GLY A 329 0.52 -21.02 31.41
N ARG A 330 1.27 -20.07 31.97
CA ARG A 330 2.62 -20.32 32.51
C ARG A 330 2.56 -21.28 33.69
N GLY A 331 3.48 -22.26 33.70
CA GLY A 331 3.64 -23.18 34.83
C GLY A 331 4.07 -22.45 36.11
N PRO A 332 3.70 -22.96 37.31
CA PRO A 332 4.02 -22.29 38.58
C PRO A 332 5.53 -22.18 38.86
N LYS A 333 6.37 -23.00 38.19
CA LYS A 333 7.83 -23.02 38.35
C LYS A 333 8.61 -22.73 37.07
N ASP A 334 7.94 -22.16 36.08
CA ASP A 334 8.54 -21.81 34.79
C ASP A 334 8.48 -20.29 34.58
N TYR A 335 9.40 -19.77 33.77
CA TYR A 335 9.25 -18.45 33.15
C TYR A 335 8.54 -18.59 31.80
N ASN A 336 7.83 -17.55 31.42
CA ASN A 336 7.32 -17.36 30.06
C ASN A 336 8.30 -16.48 29.28
N GLU A 337 8.09 -16.44 27.97
CA GLU A 337 8.95 -15.69 27.06
C GLU A 337 8.11 -14.88 26.09
N PHE A 338 8.39 -13.58 26.03
CA PHE A 338 7.85 -12.69 25.03
C PHE A 338 8.99 -12.05 24.27
N VAL A 339 8.78 -11.72 23.01
CA VAL A 339 9.74 -10.93 22.24
C VAL A 339 9.18 -9.51 22.11
N VAL A 340 9.98 -8.53 22.50
CA VAL A 340 9.64 -7.11 22.45
C VAL A 340 10.48 -6.44 21.38
N ARG A 341 9.81 -5.72 20.48
CA ARG A 341 10.43 -4.83 19.51
C ARG A 341 10.45 -3.40 20.02
N ASP A 342 11.54 -2.69 19.70
CA ASP A 342 11.79 -1.30 20.08
C ASP A 342 11.56 -1.06 21.59
N PRO A 343 12.27 -1.80 22.47
CA PRO A 343 12.01 -1.75 23.91
C PRO A 343 12.39 -0.41 24.52
N GLU A 344 11.52 0.10 25.40
CA GLU A 344 11.86 1.19 26.33
C GLU A 344 12.11 0.60 27.72
N ILE A 345 13.13 1.12 28.42
CA ILE A 345 13.55 0.62 29.73
C ILE A 345 13.08 1.58 30.81
N ALA A 346 12.50 1.02 31.88
CA ALA A 346 12.01 1.74 33.05
C ALA A 346 13.07 1.84 34.17
N GLY A 347 13.96 0.86 34.25
CA GLY A 347 15.12 0.85 35.15
C GLY A 347 15.76 -0.51 35.25
N PHE A 348 16.68 -0.65 36.20
CA PHE A 348 17.37 -1.89 36.51
C PHE A 348 16.74 -2.56 37.73
N TYR A 349 16.52 -3.88 37.68
CA TYR A 349 15.95 -4.62 38.80
C TYR A 349 16.96 -5.56 39.46
N LEU A 350 16.78 -5.75 40.76
CA LEU A 350 17.39 -6.81 41.54
C LEU A 350 16.31 -7.61 42.26
N CYS A 351 16.26 -8.92 42.03
CA CYS A 351 15.41 -9.85 42.76
C CYS A 351 16.16 -10.31 44.00
N LEU A 352 15.69 -9.86 45.17
CA LEU A 352 16.33 -10.10 46.46
C LEU A 352 15.68 -11.25 47.24
N ASP A 353 14.73 -11.96 46.62
CA ASP A 353 14.11 -13.15 47.19
C ASP A 353 15.18 -14.24 47.41
N ALA A 354 15.48 -14.49 48.67
CA ALA A 354 16.18 -15.70 49.10
C ALA A 354 15.17 -16.84 49.25
N ASP A 355 15.66 -18.07 49.39
CA ASP A 355 14.88 -19.18 49.95
C ASP A 355 14.55 -18.95 51.47
N ASP A 356 14.72 -17.72 51.98
CA ASP A 356 14.60 -17.35 53.39
C ASP A 356 13.78 -16.03 53.55
N PRO A 357 12.60 -16.08 54.22
CA PRO A 357 11.66 -14.96 54.34
C PRO A 357 12.10 -13.82 55.27
N GLU A 358 13.16 -13.96 56.05
CA GLU A 358 13.62 -12.92 57.00
C GLU A 358 14.91 -12.25 56.52
N ARG A 359 14.74 -11.22 55.69
CA ARG A 359 15.66 -10.09 55.42
C ARG A 359 17.17 -10.33 55.70
N ILE A 360 17.94 -10.40 54.60
CA ILE A 360 19.19 -9.68 54.31
C ILE A 360 20.03 -10.56 53.35
N VAL A 361 20.38 -9.97 52.21
CA VAL A 361 21.02 -10.62 51.07
C VAL A 361 22.51 -10.82 51.37
N TYR A 362 22.87 -11.90 52.08
CA TYR A 362 24.28 -12.29 52.25
C TYR A 362 24.73 -13.41 51.30
N ARG A 363 23.83 -14.11 50.60
CA ARG A 363 24.16 -15.37 49.91
C ARG A 363 23.98 -15.41 48.38
N THR A 364 23.62 -14.30 47.73
CA THR A 364 23.45 -14.31 46.27
C THR A 364 24.77 -13.95 45.56
N PRO A 365 25.17 -14.65 44.48
CA PRO A 365 26.39 -14.34 43.70
C PRO A 365 26.49 -12.90 43.18
N ILE A 366 25.38 -12.15 43.21
CA ILE A 366 25.28 -10.73 42.86
C ILE A 366 26.05 -9.83 43.84
N ASN A 367 26.21 -10.25 45.10
CA ASN A 367 26.82 -9.43 46.16
C ASN A 367 28.24 -8.92 45.84
N LYS A 368 29.01 -9.68 45.05
CA LYS A 368 30.36 -9.26 44.63
C LYS A 368 30.36 -8.15 43.57
N TYR A 369 29.22 -7.89 42.93
CA TYR A 369 29.07 -6.88 41.89
C TYR A 369 28.25 -5.67 42.34
N ILE A 370 27.69 -5.70 43.56
CA ILE A 370 26.65 -4.75 43.98
C ILE A 370 27.12 -3.29 43.95
N GLU A 371 28.35 -3.03 44.41
CA GLU A 371 28.94 -1.69 44.42
C GLU A 371 29.15 -1.18 42.99
N GLY A 372 29.65 -2.05 42.10
CA GLY A 372 29.84 -1.73 40.68
C GLY A 372 28.51 -1.48 39.95
N ILE A 373 27.47 -2.27 40.25
CA ILE A 373 26.13 -2.07 39.71
C ILE A 373 25.59 -0.72 40.15
N ILE A 374 25.59 -0.42 41.45
CA ILE A 374 25.07 0.85 41.98
C ILE A 374 25.83 2.04 41.40
N GLY A 375 27.16 1.96 41.32
CA GLY A 375 27.98 3.00 40.69
C GLY A 375 27.56 3.26 39.25
N TYR A 376 27.47 2.20 38.44
CA TYR A 376 27.07 2.31 37.04
C TYR A 376 25.65 2.87 36.85
N LEU A 377 24.68 2.41 37.65
CA LEU A 377 23.31 2.91 37.57
C LEU A 377 23.22 4.40 37.94
N THR A 378 23.97 4.82 38.97
CA THR A 378 24.04 6.21 39.40
C THR A 378 24.70 7.09 38.33
N GLU A 379 25.84 6.67 37.79
CA GLU A 379 26.55 7.37 36.71
C GLU A 379 25.67 7.60 35.48
N ASN A 380 24.80 6.63 35.16
CA ASN A 380 23.95 6.67 33.96
C ASN A 380 22.50 7.11 34.23
N ASN A 381 22.19 7.57 35.44
CA ASN A 381 20.83 7.96 35.87
C ASN A 381 19.77 6.87 35.60
N ILE A 382 20.12 5.60 35.80
CA ILE A 382 19.20 4.47 35.64
C ILE A 382 18.56 4.16 37.01
N PRO A 383 17.22 4.22 37.14
CA PRO A 383 16.54 3.89 38.38
C PRO A 383 16.79 2.44 38.81
N LEU A 384 16.91 2.23 40.11
CA LEU A 384 17.03 0.90 40.71
C LEU A 384 15.68 0.46 41.29
N TYR A 385 15.28 -0.75 40.96
CA TYR A 385 14.10 -1.41 41.49
C TYR A 385 14.47 -2.72 42.20
N ILE A 386 13.66 -3.10 43.17
CA ILE A 386 13.77 -4.37 43.88
C ILE A 386 12.53 -5.19 43.58
N VAL A 387 12.73 -6.44 43.17
CA VAL A 387 11.66 -7.43 43.07
C VAL A 387 11.67 -8.29 44.32
N HIS A 388 10.51 -8.38 44.98
CA HIS A 388 10.30 -9.23 46.14
C HIS A 388 8.90 -9.84 46.13
N ASN A 389 8.82 -11.16 46.16
CA ASN A 389 7.60 -11.95 45.98
C ASN A 389 6.80 -11.48 44.75
N GLY A 390 7.52 -11.26 43.64
CA GLY A 390 6.96 -10.82 42.36
C GLY A 390 6.44 -9.37 42.32
N ALA A 391 6.45 -8.65 43.45
CA ALA A 391 6.11 -7.24 43.53
C ALA A 391 7.36 -6.36 43.36
N VAL A 392 7.19 -5.17 42.76
CA VAL A 392 8.28 -4.24 42.44
C VAL A 392 8.26 -3.07 43.41
N TYR A 393 9.42 -2.69 43.93
CA TYR A 393 9.63 -1.58 44.85
C TYR A 393 10.74 -0.67 44.31
N GLU A 394 10.77 0.59 44.73
CA GLU A 394 11.98 1.39 44.59
C GLU A 394 13.11 0.81 45.44
N GLY A 395 14.33 0.84 44.89
CA GLY A 395 15.53 0.40 45.58
C GLY A 395 16.47 1.57 45.88
N GLU A 396 16.97 1.61 47.11
CA GLU A 396 17.93 2.62 47.55
C GLU A 396 19.18 1.96 48.14
N PRO A 397 20.39 2.40 47.74
CA PRO A 397 21.62 1.96 48.37
C PRO A 397 21.82 2.67 49.73
N ILE A 398 22.06 1.90 50.78
CA ILE A 398 22.40 2.40 52.12
C ILE A 398 23.67 1.73 52.64
N LEU A 399 24.29 2.31 53.67
CA LEU A 399 25.40 1.68 54.38
C LEU A 399 24.86 0.89 55.58
N ASP A 400 25.30 -0.36 55.71
CA ASP A 400 25.06 -1.16 56.90
C ASP A 400 25.96 -0.72 58.07
N SER A 401 25.78 -1.35 59.24
CA SER A 401 26.59 -1.05 60.43
C SER A 401 28.08 -1.34 60.28
N SER A 402 28.49 -2.08 59.25
CA SER A 402 29.89 -2.36 58.91
C SER A 402 30.47 -1.40 57.87
N GLY A 403 29.68 -0.44 57.38
CA GLY A 403 30.07 0.48 56.32
C GLY A 403 30.00 -0.13 54.92
N LYS A 404 29.34 -1.28 54.77
CA LYS A 404 29.16 -1.95 53.48
C LYS A 404 27.86 -1.47 52.81
N ILE A 405 27.89 -1.28 51.50
CA ILE A 405 26.70 -0.93 50.73
C ILE A 405 25.74 -2.14 50.69
N ILE A 406 24.51 -1.91 51.15
CA ILE A 406 23.36 -2.82 51.02
C ILE A 406 22.23 -2.08 50.31
N ILE A 407 21.23 -2.83 49.83
CA ILE A 407 20.10 -2.26 49.11
C ILE A 407 18.84 -2.49 49.93
N GLN A 408 18.09 -1.41 50.17
CA GLN A 408 16.80 -1.45 50.88
C GLN A 408 15.64 -1.13 49.93
N ARG A 409 14.48 -1.72 50.24
CA ARG A 409 13.20 -1.34 49.61
C ARG A 409 12.73 -0.02 50.20
N VAL A 410 12.21 0.86 49.33
CA VAL A 410 11.62 2.14 49.72
C VAL A 410 10.14 2.15 49.35
N GLY A 411 9.31 2.57 50.30
CA GLY A 411 7.87 2.78 50.09
C GLY A 411 7.05 1.50 49.93
N GLU A 412 5.85 1.69 49.40
CA GLU A 412 4.89 0.63 49.05
C GLU A 412 5.26 0.00 47.69
N PRO A 413 4.75 -1.21 47.38
CA PRO A 413 4.90 -1.78 46.05
C PRO A 413 4.37 -0.82 44.99
N LEU A 414 5.17 -0.60 43.95
CA LEU A 414 4.75 0.11 42.75
C LEU A 414 3.74 -0.77 42.00
N SER A 415 2.82 -0.14 41.25
CA SER A 415 1.98 -0.83 40.27
C SER A 415 2.67 -0.86 38.88
N PRO A 416 2.26 -1.74 37.95
CA PRO A 416 2.74 -1.69 36.58
C PRO A 416 2.56 -0.30 35.94
N SER A 417 1.40 0.33 36.17
CA SER A 417 1.09 1.66 35.65
C SER A 417 2.05 2.74 36.18
N ASP A 418 2.53 2.61 37.42
CA ASP A 418 3.54 3.53 37.99
C ASP A 418 4.89 3.40 37.28
N ILE A 419 5.29 2.17 36.93
CA ILE A 419 6.52 1.88 36.19
C ILE A 419 6.40 2.33 34.73
N ILE A 420 5.28 2.05 34.08
CA ILE A 420 5.01 2.41 32.68
C ILE A 420 5.16 3.91 32.46
N ARG A 421 4.64 4.72 33.39
CA ARG A 421 4.64 6.19 33.27
C ARG A 421 6.02 6.82 33.49
N ARG A 422 6.99 6.06 34.02
CA ARG A 422 8.34 6.56 34.28
C ARG A 422 9.20 6.44 33.04
N LYS A 423 9.29 7.52 32.27
CA LYS A 423 10.33 7.63 31.24
C LYS A 423 11.66 7.93 31.90
N ILE A 424 12.64 7.04 31.76
CA ILE A 424 14.01 7.38 32.11
C ILE A 424 14.48 8.41 31.10
N THR A 425 14.92 9.57 31.58
CA THR A 425 15.65 10.52 30.74
C THR A 425 17.12 10.21 30.89
N ILE A 426 17.62 9.34 30.01
CA ILE A 426 19.07 9.14 29.84
C ILE A 426 19.54 10.30 28.98
N ASP A 427 20.49 11.09 29.48
CA ASP A 427 21.09 12.17 28.66
C ASP A 427 21.66 11.57 27.37
N TYR A 428 21.51 12.29 26.26
CA TYR A 428 21.99 11.87 24.94
C TYR A 428 23.48 11.49 24.98
N SER A 429 24.28 12.22 25.76
CA SER A 429 25.71 11.94 25.94
C SER A 429 25.96 10.56 26.57
N HIS A 430 25.18 10.19 27.59
CA HIS A 430 25.26 8.88 28.24
C HIS A 430 24.69 7.77 27.36
N GLN A 431 23.58 8.02 26.65
CA GLN A 431 23.03 7.05 25.71
C GLN A 431 24.01 6.73 24.58
N GLU A 432 24.65 7.75 24.00
CA GLU A 432 25.67 7.55 22.97
C GLU A 432 26.92 6.85 23.54
N THR A 433 27.32 7.16 24.78
CA THR A 433 28.42 6.43 25.46
C THR A 433 28.09 4.95 25.61
N MET A 434 26.90 4.61 26.11
CA MET A 434 26.45 3.22 26.24
C MET A 434 26.33 2.52 24.90
N LYS A 435 25.87 3.23 23.86
CA LYS A 435 25.83 2.73 22.49
C LYS A 435 27.24 2.41 21.97
N GLN A 436 28.21 3.30 22.18
CA GLN A 436 29.60 3.06 21.79
C GLN A 436 30.23 1.92 22.60
N GLU A 437 29.97 1.83 23.91
CA GLU A 437 30.39 0.68 24.74
C GLU A 437 29.80 -0.63 24.20
N GLY A 438 28.51 -0.62 23.85
CA GLY A 438 27.82 -1.74 23.23
C GLY A 438 28.45 -2.15 21.90
N LEU A 439 28.62 -1.22 20.95
CA LEU A 439 29.25 -1.47 19.66
C LEU A 439 30.71 -1.94 19.78
N ALA A 440 31.49 -1.34 20.68
CA ALA A 440 32.87 -1.75 20.93
C ALA A 440 32.93 -3.21 21.41
N SER A 441 31.97 -3.64 22.25
CA SER A 441 31.90 -5.04 22.68
C SER A 441 31.65 -6.01 21.52
N LEU A 442 30.94 -5.59 20.47
CA LEU A 442 30.72 -6.36 19.25
C LEU A 442 32.00 -6.46 18.39
N ASN A 443 32.79 -5.39 18.33
CA ASN A 443 33.95 -5.27 17.42
C ASN A 443 35.31 -5.73 17.98
N LEU A 444 35.42 -6.08 19.27
CA LEU A 444 36.64 -6.68 19.83
C LEU A 444 36.84 -8.13 19.33
N SER A 445 37.30 -8.29 18.09
CA SER A 445 37.76 -9.54 17.47
C SER A 445 39.24 -9.48 17.17
#